data_AF-B5JRH3-F1
#
_entry.id   AF-B5JRH3-F1
#
_cell.length_a   1.000
_cell.length_b   1.000
_cell.length_c   1.000
_cell.angle_alpha   90.00
_cell.angle_beta   90.00
_cell.angle_gamma   90.00
#
_symmetry.space_group_name_H-M   'P 1'
#
loop_
_entity.id
_entity.type
_entity.pdbx_description
1 polymer ?
#
loop_
_entity_poly.entity_id
_entity_poly.type
_entity_poly.pdbx_seq_one_letter_code
_entity_poly.pdbx_strand_id
1 'polypeptide(L)'
;MLSYHVQIRTKLGSVRSKTIQAESEEAAISIAKSNFPLHESVWVEGDPQETPAETGPSQESLNRISDMKRAAEMHKAQAKRTEGLIWFGVGAFLTIVTFLFVRNAFIISFGPIIWGFFIYKKADSRIKTLAEEQAAGLPFIER
;
A
#
# COMPACT_ATOMS: atom_id res chain seq x y z
N MET A 1 -24.40 8.21 -20.89
CA MET A 1 -23.64 6.94 -20.97
C MET A 1 -24.37 5.95 -20.08
N LEU A 2 -24.61 4.73 -20.55
CA LEU A 2 -25.43 3.74 -19.84
C LEU A 2 -24.53 2.71 -19.16
N SER A 3 -24.89 2.29 -17.95
CA SER A 3 -24.22 1.20 -17.24
C SER A 3 -24.93 -0.12 -17.50
N TYR A 4 -24.18 -1.10 -18.00
CA TYR A 4 -24.66 -2.46 -18.24
C TYR A 4 -24.00 -3.42 -17.24
N HIS A 5 -24.81 -4.21 -16.55
CA HIS A 5 -24.32 -5.32 -15.73
C HIS A 5 -24.10 -6.53 -16.63
N VAL A 6 -22.84 -6.91 -16.81
CA VAL A 6 -22.47 -8.03 -17.68
C VAL A 6 -22.04 -9.22 -16.85
N GLN A 7 -22.67 -10.36 -17.08
CA GLN A 7 -22.20 -11.65 -16.57
C GLN A 7 -21.31 -12.33 -17.60
N ILE A 8 -20.20 -12.88 -17.12
CA ILE A 8 -19.16 -13.52 -17.91
C ILE A 8 -18.97 -14.91 -17.36
N ARG A 9 -19.37 -15.91 -18.14
CA ARG A 9 -19.03 -17.30 -17.88
C ARG A 9 -17.67 -17.57 -18.49
N THR A 10 -16.74 -18.06 -17.69
CA THR A 10 -15.41 -18.46 -18.14
C THR A 10 -15.41 -19.92 -18.61
N LYS A 11 -14.47 -20.30 -19.48
CA LYS A 11 -14.30 -21.70 -19.93
C LYS A 11 -14.00 -22.69 -18.80
N LEU A 12 -13.63 -22.20 -17.61
CA LEU A 12 -13.41 -22.98 -16.40
C LEU A 12 -14.69 -23.16 -15.55
N GLY A 13 -15.85 -22.72 -16.05
CA GLY A 13 -17.13 -22.82 -15.36
C GLY A 13 -17.38 -21.78 -14.28
N SER A 14 -16.44 -20.85 -14.04
CA SER A 14 -16.65 -19.74 -13.10
C SER A 14 -17.47 -18.61 -13.75
N VAL A 15 -18.40 -18.03 -13.01
CA VAL A 15 -19.19 -16.87 -13.42
C VAL A 15 -18.64 -15.63 -12.72
N ARG A 16 -18.40 -14.56 -13.48
CA ARG A 16 -17.96 -13.26 -12.97
C ARG A 16 -18.94 -12.19 -13.41
N SER A 17 -19.29 -11.27 -12.51
CA SER A 17 -20.10 -10.11 -12.82
C SER A 17 -19.22 -8.86 -12.90
N LYS A 18 -19.49 -7.99 -13.88
CA LYS A 18 -18.81 -6.70 -14.02
C LYS A 18 -19.75 -5.66 -14.63
N THR A 19 -19.72 -4.45 -14.10
CA THR A 19 -20.44 -3.31 -14.68
C THR A 19 -19.56 -2.65 -15.74
N ILE A 20 -20.12 -2.40 -16.92
CA ILE A 20 -19.44 -1.77 -18.06
C ILE A 20 -20.27 -0.58 -18.52
N GLN A 21 -19.61 0.56 -18.70
CA GLN A 21 -20.22 1.75 -19.29
C GLN A 21 -20.08 1.68 -20.80
N ALA A 22 -21.20 1.76 -21.51
CA ALA A 22 -21.24 1.73 -22.97
C ALA A 22 -22.40 2.56 -23.52
N GLU A 23 -22.36 2.83 -24.82
CA GLU A 23 -23.44 3.54 -25.53
C GLU A 23 -24.59 2.61 -25.92
N SER A 24 -24.32 1.30 -26.05
CA SER A 24 -25.31 0.27 -26.37
C SER A 24 -24.98 -1.06 -25.68
N GLU A 25 -25.95 -1.97 -25.66
CA GLU A 25 -25.79 -3.32 -25.12
C GLU A 25 -24.72 -4.10 -25.91
N GLU A 26 -24.73 -4.01 -27.24
CA GLU A 26 -23.75 -4.70 -28.09
C GLU A 26 -22.33 -4.17 -27.85
N ALA A 27 -22.20 -2.86 -27.61
CA ALA A 27 -20.93 -2.24 -27.25
C ALA A 27 -20.43 -2.75 -25.89
N ALA A 28 -21.31 -2.88 -24.88
CA ALA A 28 -20.94 -3.44 -23.58
C ALA A 28 -20.46 -4.89 -23.68
N ILE A 29 -21.14 -5.72 -24.47
CA ILE A 29 -20.74 -7.12 -24.72
C ILE A 29 -19.39 -7.17 -25.44
N SER A 30 -19.17 -6.33 -26.45
CA SER A 30 -17.89 -6.27 -27.18
C SER A 30 -16.72 -5.90 -26.24
N ILE A 31 -16.93 -4.89 -25.39
CA ILE A 31 -15.95 -4.45 -24.38
C ILE A 31 -15.69 -5.58 -23.37
N ALA A 32 -16.71 -6.29 -22.92
CA ALA A 32 -16.55 -7.45 -22.03
C ALA A 32 -15.72 -8.57 -22.67
N LYS A 33 -16.02 -8.92 -23.93
CA LYS A 33 -15.29 -9.97 -24.68
C LYS A 33 -13.81 -9.63 -24.86
N SER A 34 -13.50 -8.36 -25.15
CA SER A 34 -12.11 -7.89 -25.31
C SER A 34 -11.32 -7.94 -23.99
N ASN A 35 -11.94 -7.55 -22.88
CA ASN A 35 -11.30 -7.54 -21.56
C ASN A 35 -11.15 -8.93 -20.92
N PHE A 36 -11.94 -9.91 -21.36
CA PHE A 36 -11.96 -11.26 -20.80
C PHE A 36 -11.78 -12.31 -21.89
N PRO A 37 -10.57 -12.51 -22.45
CA PRO A 37 -10.35 -13.42 -23.58
C PRO A 37 -10.65 -14.91 -23.29
N LEU A 38 -10.74 -15.29 -22.00
CA LEU A 38 -11.08 -16.66 -21.56
C LEU A 38 -12.59 -16.86 -21.29
N HIS A 39 -13.44 -16.01 -21.87
CA HIS A 39 -14.89 -16.17 -21.79
C HIS A 39 -15.38 -17.38 -22.62
N GLU A 40 -16.44 -18.01 -22.13
CA GLU A 40 -17.26 -19.02 -22.82
C GLU A 40 -18.52 -18.35 -23.36
N SER A 41 -19.22 -17.59 -22.51
CA SER A 41 -20.37 -16.78 -22.89
C SER A 41 -20.43 -15.49 -22.08
N VAL A 42 -20.99 -14.45 -22.68
CA VAL A 42 -21.14 -13.12 -22.12
C VAL A 42 -22.56 -12.64 -22.41
N TRP A 43 -23.29 -12.22 -21.38
CA TRP A 43 -24.64 -11.69 -21.52
C TRP A 43 -24.86 -10.54 -20.54
N VAL A 44 -25.80 -9.66 -20.88
CA VAL A 44 -26.21 -8.55 -20.03
C VAL A 44 -27.36 -9.00 -19.14
N GLU A 45 -27.33 -8.61 -17.88
CA GLU A 45 -28.36 -8.90 -16.89
C GLU A 45 -29.09 -7.59 -16.52
N GLY A 46 -30.38 -7.53 -16.83
CA GLY A 46 -31.26 -6.40 -16.50
C GLY A 46 -31.32 -5.29 -17.56
N ASP A 47 -32.20 -4.33 -17.31
CA ASP A 47 -32.34 -3.13 -18.13
C ASP A 47 -31.15 -2.17 -17.91
N PRO A 48 -30.73 -1.42 -18.95
CA PRO A 48 -29.67 -0.43 -18.82
C PRO A 48 -30.00 0.56 -17.71
N GLN A 49 -29.16 0.60 -16.68
CA GLN A 49 -29.28 1.61 -15.64
C GLN A 49 -28.64 2.88 -16.18
N GLU A 50 -29.41 3.98 -16.24
CA GLU A 50 -28.83 5.31 -16.38
C GLU A 50 -27.92 5.52 -15.18
N THR A 51 -26.61 5.47 -15.42
CA THR A 51 -25.62 5.83 -14.40
C THR A 51 -25.88 7.30 -14.07
N PRO A 52 -26.23 7.66 -12.83
CA PRO A 52 -26.03 9.03 -12.39
C PRO A 52 -24.55 9.31 -12.66
N ALA A 53 -24.24 10.40 -13.35
CA ALA A 53 -22.85 10.77 -13.62
C ALA A 53 -22.07 10.65 -12.30
N GLU A 54 -21.20 9.64 -12.21
CA GLU A 54 -20.32 9.45 -11.07
C GLU A 54 -19.42 10.68 -11.05
N THR A 55 -19.84 11.66 -10.27
CA THR A 55 -18.96 12.67 -9.70
C THR A 55 -17.76 11.88 -9.19
N GLY A 56 -16.56 12.20 -9.70
CA GLY A 56 -15.34 11.42 -9.54
C GLY A 56 -15.08 10.92 -8.11
N PRO A 57 -14.10 10.00 -7.93
CA PRO A 57 -13.96 9.16 -6.73
C PRO A 57 -14.28 9.97 -5.49
N SER A 58 -15.36 9.58 -4.77
CA SER A 58 -15.90 10.39 -3.69
C SER A 58 -14.75 10.80 -2.78
N GLN A 59 -14.73 12.06 -2.35
CA GLN A 59 -13.64 12.63 -1.56
C GLN A 59 -13.34 11.77 -0.32
N GLU A 60 -14.34 11.04 0.17
CA GLU A 60 -14.23 10.04 1.24
C GLU A 60 -13.40 8.80 0.84
N SER A 61 -13.54 8.28 -0.38
CA SER A 61 -12.75 7.16 -0.90
C SER A 61 -11.27 7.53 -1.08
N LEU A 62 -10.98 8.74 -1.58
CA LEU A 62 -9.62 9.27 -1.69
C LEU A 62 -8.98 9.47 -0.31
N ASN A 63 -9.77 9.97 0.66
CA ASN A 63 -9.31 10.11 2.04
C ASN A 63 -8.96 8.75 2.66
N ARG A 64 -9.82 7.72 2.50
CA ARG A 64 -9.55 6.36 3.01
C ARG A 64 -8.29 5.74 2.40
N ILE A 65 -8.06 5.93 1.10
CA ILE A 65 -6.83 5.45 0.45
C ILE A 65 -5.61 6.18 1.00
N SER A 66 -5.71 7.51 1.21
CA SER A 66 -4.63 8.30 1.80
C SER A 66 -4.30 7.90 3.24
N ASP A 67 -5.33 7.57 4.03
CA ASP A 67 -5.18 7.12 5.42
C ASP A 67 -4.56 5.72 5.50
N MET A 68 -4.97 4.80 4.61
CA MET A 68 -4.33 3.48 4.49
C MET A 68 -2.86 3.58 4.09
N LYS A 69 -2.53 4.46 3.14
CA LYS A 69 -1.14 4.68 2.70
C LYS A 69 -0.29 5.27 3.86
N ARG A 70 -0.84 6.22 4.62
CA ARG A 70 -0.20 6.78 5.82
C ARG A 70 0.03 5.75 6.92
N ALA A 71 -0.97 4.91 7.20
CA ALA A 71 -0.84 3.83 8.18
C ALA A 71 0.30 2.87 7.78
N ALA A 72 0.39 2.52 6.48
CA ALA A 72 1.48 1.69 5.97
C ALA A 72 2.86 2.36 6.14
N GLU A 73 2.98 3.67 5.89
CA GLU A 73 4.23 4.39 6.13
C GLU A 73 4.62 4.48 7.60
N MET A 74 3.65 4.71 8.49
CA MET A 74 3.85 4.68 9.94
C MET A 74 4.37 3.32 10.40
N HIS A 75 3.77 2.22 9.93
CA HIS A 75 4.26 0.87 10.22
C HIS A 75 5.68 0.63 9.68
N LYS A 76 5.98 1.10 8.47
CA LYS A 76 7.33 1.00 7.88
C LYS A 76 8.36 1.79 8.68
N ALA A 77 8.00 2.97 9.18
CA ALA A 77 8.86 3.78 10.03
C ALA A 77 9.07 3.14 11.40
N GLN A 78 8.04 2.55 12.01
CA GLN A 78 8.16 1.75 13.24
C GLN A 78 9.07 0.53 13.05
N ALA A 79 8.93 -0.19 11.94
CA ALA A 79 9.80 -1.32 11.62
C ALA A 79 11.27 -0.90 11.57
N LYS A 80 11.59 0.22 10.91
CA LYS A 80 12.95 0.79 10.89
C LYS A 80 13.44 1.22 12.27
N ARG A 81 12.55 1.73 13.13
CA ARG A 81 12.90 2.06 14.52
C ARG A 81 13.32 0.80 15.30
N THR A 82 12.58 -0.29 15.15
CA THR A 82 12.90 -1.58 15.76
C THR A 82 14.20 -2.15 15.19
N GLU A 83 14.41 -2.07 13.88
CA GLU A 83 15.66 -2.47 13.22
C GLU A 83 16.86 -1.71 13.78
N GLY A 84 16.76 -0.39 13.95
CA GLY A 84 17.80 0.42 14.58
C GLY A 84 18.09 0.01 16.02
N LEU A 85 17.05 -0.36 16.78
CA LEU A 85 17.17 -0.83 18.16
C LEU A 85 17.86 -2.21 18.24
N ILE A 86 17.55 -3.10 17.29
CA ILE A 86 18.20 -4.41 17.16
C ILE A 86 19.68 -4.23 16.83
N TRP A 87 20.03 -3.39 15.85
CA TRP A 87 21.43 -3.12 15.50
C TRP A 87 22.20 -2.48 16.64
N PHE A 88 21.56 -1.59 17.41
CA PHE A 88 22.15 -1.04 18.62
C PHE A 88 22.42 -2.13 19.67
N GLY A 89 21.47 -3.03 19.90
CA GLY A 89 21.63 -4.18 20.82
C GLY A 89 22.73 -5.14 20.37
N VAL A 90 22.79 -5.47 19.08
CA VAL A 90 23.85 -6.29 18.48
C VAL A 90 25.21 -5.62 18.65
N GLY A 91 25.30 -4.31 18.39
CA GLY A 91 26.53 -3.54 18.58
C GLY A 91 27.00 -3.52 20.04
N ALA A 92 26.08 -3.32 20.98
CA ALA A 92 26.37 -3.36 22.41
C ALA A 92 26.87 -4.74 22.85
N PHE A 93 26.20 -5.81 22.40
CA PHE A 93 26.62 -7.19 22.67
C PHE A 93 28.02 -7.48 22.11
N LEU A 94 28.28 -7.12 20.85
CA LEU A 94 29.59 -7.28 20.24
C LEU A 94 30.67 -6.49 20.98
N THR A 95 30.36 -5.30 21.49
CA THR A 95 31.30 -4.50 22.30
C THR A 95 31.64 -5.20 23.61
N ILE A 96 30.66 -5.76 24.31
CA ILE A 96 30.87 -6.53 25.55
C ILE A 96 31.73 -7.78 25.29
N VAL A 97 31.42 -8.54 24.24
CA VAL A 97 32.20 -9.73 23.87
C VAL A 97 33.63 -9.33 23.50
N THR A 98 33.80 -8.28 22.70
CA THR A 98 35.13 -7.80 22.30
C THR A 98 35.93 -7.32 23.53
N PHE A 99 35.29 -6.69 24.51
CA PHE A 99 35.94 -6.32 25.77
C PHE A 99 36.50 -7.52 26.53
N LEU A 100 35.70 -8.59 26.64
CA LEU A 100 36.02 -9.76 27.44
C LEU A 100 37.14 -10.61 26.82
N PHE A 101 37.21 -10.66 25.48
CA PHE A 101 38.14 -11.52 24.77
C PHE A 101 39.32 -10.79 24.11
N VAL A 102 39.19 -9.49 23.81
CA VAL A 102 40.17 -8.73 23.03
C VAL A 102 40.39 -7.34 23.64
N ARG A 103 41.34 -7.27 24.59
CA ARG A 103 41.66 -6.11 25.43
C ARG A 103 41.93 -4.78 24.68
N ASN A 104 42.19 -4.81 23.37
CA ASN A 104 42.54 -3.64 22.53
C ASN A 104 41.65 -3.42 21.28
N ALA A 105 40.56 -4.16 21.06
CA ALA A 105 39.76 -4.05 19.82
C ALA A 105 38.44 -3.24 19.98
N PHE A 106 38.37 -2.35 20.96
CA PHE A 106 37.15 -1.62 21.32
C PHE A 106 36.62 -0.66 20.25
N ILE A 107 37.50 -0.15 19.38
CA ILE A 107 37.16 0.89 18.38
C ILE A 107 36.30 0.33 17.24
N ILE A 108 36.46 -0.95 16.89
CA ILE A 108 35.75 -1.58 15.76
C ILE A 108 34.28 -1.88 16.14
N SER A 109 33.99 -2.01 17.43
CA SER A 109 32.67 -2.38 17.96
C SER A 109 31.65 -1.23 17.94
N PHE A 110 32.10 0.02 17.77
CA PHE A 110 31.20 1.19 17.74
C PHE A 110 30.47 1.38 16.42
N GLY A 111 30.96 0.81 15.31
CA GLY A 111 30.34 0.96 13.98
C GLY A 111 28.85 0.57 13.97
N PRO A 112 28.49 -0.64 14.44
CA PRO A 112 27.09 -1.07 14.54
C PRO A 112 26.24 -0.23 15.51
N ILE A 113 26.85 0.28 16.59
CA ILE A 113 26.17 1.14 17.58
C ILE A 113 25.80 2.49 16.95
N ILE A 114 26.75 3.14 16.29
CA ILE A 114 26.55 4.43 15.61
C ILE A 114 25.54 4.27 14.46
N TRP A 115 25.66 3.18 13.69
CA TRP A 115 24.73 2.86 12.61
C TRP A 115 23.30 2.62 13.11
N GLY A 116 23.12 1.80 14.15
CA GLY A 116 21.83 1.54 14.77
C GLY A 116 21.19 2.82 15.33
N PHE A 117 21.97 3.68 15.97
CA PHE A 117 21.51 4.98 16.46
C PHE A 117 21.07 5.91 15.33
N PHE A 118 21.80 5.94 14.21
CA PHE A 118 21.45 6.78 13.06
C PHE A 118 20.13 6.32 12.42
N ILE A 119 19.94 5.01 12.23
CA ILE A 119 18.68 4.44 11.73
C ILE A 119 17.52 4.77 12.67
N TYR A 120 17.73 4.58 13.98
CA TYR A 120 16.73 4.90 15.00
C TYR A 120 16.32 6.37 14.96
N LYS A 121 17.29 7.30 14.95
CA LYS A 121 17.03 8.75 14.90
C LYS A 121 16.31 9.16 13.61
N LYS A 122 16.69 8.60 12.47
CA LYS A 122 16.05 8.88 11.18
C LYS A 122 14.60 8.38 11.16
N ALA A 123 14.34 7.20 11.72
CA ALA A 123 12.99 6.66 11.85
C ALA A 123 12.13 7.48 12.83
N ASP A 124 12.67 7.84 14.00
CA ASP A 124 11.97 8.65 15.02
C ASP A 124 11.58 10.03 14.48
N SER A 125 12.49 10.70 13.75
CA SER A 125 12.20 11.98 13.10
C SER A 125 11.06 11.85 12.09
N ARG A 126 11.05 10.79 11.28
CA ARG A 126 10.01 10.59 10.25
C ARG A 126 8.65 10.25 10.88
N ILE A 127 8.62 9.50 11.99
CA ILE A 127 7.39 9.25 12.76
C ILE A 127 6.82 10.56 13.32
N LYS A 128 7.66 11.43 13.87
CA LYS A 128 7.22 12.74 14.39
C LYS A 128 6.64 13.62 13.29
N THR A 129 7.31 13.72 12.14
CA THR A 129 6.81 14.49 11.00
C THR A 129 5.47 13.94 10.49
N LEU A 130 5.34 12.61 10.36
CA LEU A 130 4.07 11.99 9.94
C LEU A 130 2.95 12.21 10.97
N ALA A 131 3.26 12.20 12.26
CA ALA A 131 2.29 12.49 13.32
C ALA A 131 1.86 13.97 13.34
N GLU A 132 2.78 14.90 13.09
CA GLU A 132 2.48 16.33 12.95
C GLU A 132 1.64 16.62 11.70
N GLU A 133 1.96 15.99 10.57
CA GLU A 133 1.17 16.08 9.33
C GLU A 133 -0.25 15.51 9.52
N GLN A 134 -0.39 14.43 10.29
CA GLN A 134 -1.68 13.84 10.65
C GLN A 134 -2.48 14.77 11.56
N ALA A 135 -1.85 15.39 12.57
CA ALA A 135 -2.50 16.34 13.46
C ALA A 135 -2.91 17.65 12.76
N ALA A 136 -2.15 18.07 11.75
CA ALA A 136 -2.41 19.28 10.97
C ALA A 136 -3.45 19.11 9.84
N GLY A 137 -3.91 17.87 9.57
CA GLY A 137 -4.86 17.59 8.48
C GLY A 137 -4.32 17.93 7.08
N LEU A 138 -3.00 18.06 6.92
CA LEU A 138 -2.36 18.36 5.65
C LEU A 138 -2.52 17.17 4.69
N PRO A 139 -2.57 17.37 3.37
CA PRO A 139 -2.57 16.26 2.41
C PRO A 139 -1.24 15.49 2.48
N PHE A 140 -1.29 14.17 2.29
CA PHE A 140 -0.10 13.31 2.31
C PHE A 140 0.76 13.60 1.08
N ILE A 141 1.97 14.11 1.27
CA ILE A 141 2.91 14.39 0.17
C ILE A 141 4.02 13.34 0.21
N GLU A 142 4.01 12.46 -0.78
CA GLU A 142 5.02 11.41 -0.95
C GLU A 142 6.37 12.08 -1.30
N ARG A 143 7.31 12.09 -0.33
CA ARG A 143 8.69 12.60 -0.47
C ARG A 143 9.74 11.49 -0.35
#